data_AF-A0A376DM62-F1
#
_entry.id   AF-A0A376DM62-F1
#
_cell.length_a   1.000
_cell.length_b   1.000
_cell.length_c   1.000
_cell.angle_alpha   90.00
_cell.angle_beta   90.00
_cell.angle_gamma   90.00
#
_symmetry.space_group_name_H-M   'P 1'
#
loop_
_entity.id
_entity.type
_entity.pdbx_description
1 polymer ?
#
loop_
_entity_poly.entity_id
_entity_poly.type
_entity_poly.pdbx_seq_one_letter_code
_entity_poly.pdbx_strand_id
1 'polypeptide(L)'
;MVHFGEEYDDSNEDVITIPSSDHAFNVAQLIYENVQLSIPMKKVSPNVSDKDLEILNRFSPKDIEESEEEEEKHESDPRWEALRKLKDNN
;
A
#
# COMPACT_ATOMS: atom_id res chain seq x y z
N MET A 1 -16.46 13.52 -14.78
CA MET A 1 -17.18 14.73 -15.24
C MET A 1 -18.16 15.15 -14.16
N VAL A 2 -18.43 16.46 -14.00
CA VAL A 2 -19.43 16.95 -13.05
C VAL A 2 -20.76 17.16 -13.79
N HIS A 3 -21.83 16.54 -13.30
CA HIS A 3 -23.19 16.64 -13.83
C HIS A 3 -24.12 17.27 -12.80
N PHE A 4 -25.17 17.97 -13.25
CA PHE A 4 -26.18 18.55 -12.35
C PHE A 4 -27.40 17.63 -12.30
N GLY A 5 -27.89 17.34 -11.09
CA GLY A 5 -29.05 16.48 -10.85
C GLY A 5 -29.92 16.98 -9.70
N GLU A 6 -30.79 16.11 -9.19
CA GLU A 6 -31.67 16.42 -8.04
C GLU A 6 -30.92 16.30 -6.71
N GLU A 7 -30.06 15.30 -6.57
CA GLU A 7 -29.29 15.00 -5.36
C GLU A 7 -27.81 14.76 -5.69
N TYR A 8 -26.97 14.76 -4.65
CA TYR A 8 -25.56 14.42 -4.77
C TYR A 8 -25.39 12.90 -4.96
N ASP A 9 -24.60 12.48 -5.95
CA ASP A 9 -24.28 11.06 -6.20
C ASP A 9 -22.87 10.93 -6.78
N ASP A 10 -22.01 10.15 -6.12
CA ASP A 10 -20.64 9.81 -6.54
C ASP A 10 -20.41 8.30 -6.69
N SER A 11 -21.48 7.51 -6.84
CA SER A 11 -21.40 6.05 -6.99
C SER A 11 -20.73 5.60 -8.29
N ASN A 12 -20.60 6.49 -9.27
CA ASN A 12 -19.96 6.24 -10.56
C ASN A 12 -18.55 6.85 -10.58
N GLU A 13 -17.54 6.04 -10.91
CA GLU A 13 -16.14 6.47 -10.95
C GLU A 13 -15.87 7.61 -11.96
N ASP A 14 -16.62 7.66 -13.06
CA ASP A 14 -16.42 8.62 -14.14
C ASP A 14 -17.27 9.89 -14.01
N VAL A 15 -18.34 9.87 -13.21
CA VAL A 15 -19.33 10.95 -13.14
C VAL A 15 -19.78 11.22 -11.70
N ILE A 16 -19.67 12.48 -11.28
CA ILE A 16 -20.23 12.97 -10.02
C ILE A 16 -21.42 13.86 -10.32
N THR A 17 -22.57 13.55 -9.74
CA THR A 17 -23.78 14.36 -9.81
C THR A 17 -23.84 15.30 -8.60
N ILE A 18 -24.05 16.59 -8.85
CA ILE A 18 -24.27 17.60 -7.81
C ILE A 18 -25.68 18.17 -7.92
N PRO A 19 -26.32 18.56 -6.81
CA PRO A 19 -27.64 19.18 -6.86
C PRO A 19 -27.64 20.43 -7.73
N SER A 20 -28.66 20.60 -8.56
CA SER A 20 -28.80 21.74 -9.47
C SER A 20 -28.93 23.09 -8.73
N SER A 21 -29.27 23.06 -7.44
CA SER A 21 -29.32 24.23 -6.57
C SER A 21 -27.95 24.72 -6.10
N ASP A 22 -26.92 23.87 -6.18
CA ASP A 22 -25.59 24.22 -5.69
C ASP A 22 -24.81 25.03 -6.72
N HIS A 23 -24.14 26.08 -6.24
CA HIS A 23 -23.31 26.97 -7.05
C HIS A 23 -21.81 26.79 -6.81
N ALA A 24 -21.44 25.92 -5.87
CA ALA A 24 -20.07 25.60 -5.53
C ALA A 24 -19.94 24.10 -5.27
N PHE A 25 -18.79 23.54 -5.62
CA PHE A 25 -18.48 22.13 -5.43
C PHE A 25 -17.15 21.99 -4.71
N ASN A 26 -17.12 21.15 -3.66
CA ASN A 26 -15.91 20.92 -2.90
C ASN A 26 -15.02 19.89 -3.60
N VAL A 27 -13.89 20.36 -4.16
CA VAL A 27 -12.93 19.53 -4.89
C VAL A 27 -11.81 18.97 -4.01
N ALA A 28 -11.81 19.20 -2.70
CA ALA A 28 -10.70 18.83 -1.82
C ALA A 28 -10.42 17.31 -1.84
N GLN A 29 -11.48 16.48 -1.83
CA GLN A 29 -11.36 15.02 -1.87
C GLN A 29 -10.71 14.54 -3.18
N LEU A 30 -11.17 15.06 -4.32
CA LEU A 30 -10.62 14.72 -5.63
C LEU A 30 -9.13 15.07 -5.73
N ILE A 31 -8.74 16.24 -5.21
CA ILE A 31 -7.34 16.66 -5.18
C ILE A 31 -6.53 15.73 -4.27
N TYR A 32 -7.04 15.41 -3.08
CA TYR A 32 -6.36 14.52 -2.14
C TYR A 32 -6.07 13.15 -2.76
N GLU A 33 -7.08 12.53 -3.38
CA GLU A 33 -6.94 11.22 -4.03
C GLU A 33 -5.95 11.26 -5.18
N ASN A 34 -6.06 12.27 -6.06
CA ASN A 34 -5.13 12.43 -7.18
C ASN A 34 -3.68 12.63 -6.71
N VAL A 35 -3.48 13.48 -5.69
CA VAL A 35 -2.14 13.72 -5.12
C VAL A 35 -1.60 12.45 -4.48
N GLN A 36 -2.42 11.75 -3.70
CA GLN A 36 -2.02 10.52 -3.02
C GLN A 36 -1.58 9.44 -4.02
N LEU A 37 -2.31 9.26 -5.12
CA LEU A 37 -1.96 8.32 -6.19
C LEU A 37 -0.72 8.76 -6.99
N SER A 38 -0.45 10.07 -7.06
CA SER A 38 0.72 10.61 -7.76
C SER A 38 2.03 10.47 -6.99
N ILE A 39 1.98 10.20 -5.68
CA ILE A 39 3.17 10.06 -4.85
C ILE A 39 3.74 8.64 -5.02
N PRO A 40 5.01 8.48 -5.46
CA PRO A 40 5.63 7.17 -5.57
C PRO A 40 5.67 6.45 -4.22
N MET A 41 5.29 5.17 -4.21
CA MET A 41 5.31 4.34 -3.00
C MET A 41 6.72 4.24 -2.38
N LYS A 42 7.75 4.24 -3.24
CA LYS A 42 9.16 4.22 -2.81
C LYS A 42 9.81 5.58 -3.08
N LYS A 43 10.28 6.23 -2.03
CA LYS A 43 11.10 7.45 -2.13
C LYS A 43 12.57 7.05 -2.24
N VAL A 44 13.22 7.49 -3.31
CA VAL A 44 14.64 7.21 -3.57
C VAL A 44 15.42 8.51 -3.42
N SER A 45 16.54 8.47 -2.68
CA SER A 45 17.42 9.62 -2.52
C SER A 45 17.98 10.07 -3.88
N PRO A 46 18.06 11.39 -4.18
CA PRO A 46 18.64 11.86 -5.43
C PRO A 46 20.14 11.52 -5.57
N ASN A 47 20.82 11.22 -4.46
CA ASN A 47 22.24 10.85 -4.43
C ASN A 47 22.44 9.33 -4.29
N VAL A 48 21.42 8.52 -4.56
CA VAL A 48 21.56 7.06 -4.48
C VAL A 48 22.51 6.55 -5.56
N SER A 49 23.41 5.63 -5.20
CA SER A 49 24.24 4.92 -6.18
C SER A 49 23.66 3.55 -6.54
N ASP A 50 24.13 2.95 -7.64
CA ASP A 50 23.70 1.62 -8.07
C ASP A 50 24.00 0.54 -7.00
N LYS A 51 25.11 0.69 -6.27
CA LYS A 51 25.46 -0.21 -5.16
C LYS A 51 24.48 -0.10 -3.99
N ASP A 52 24.01 1.11 -3.70
CA ASP A 52 23.00 1.32 -2.65
C ASP A 52 21.68 0.66 -3.04
N LEU A 53 21.28 0.77 -4.31
CA LEU A 53 20.10 0.09 -4.85
C LEU A 53 20.23 -1.43 -4.79
N GLU A 54 21.41 -1.98 -5.11
CA GLU A 54 21.69 -3.42 -5.02
C GLU A 54 21.56 -3.94 -3.59
N ILE A 55 22.12 -3.21 -2.62
CA ILE A 55 21.98 -3.52 -1.18
C ILE A 55 20.51 -3.44 -0.76
N LEU A 56 19.83 -2.35 -1.12
CA LEU A 56 18.40 -2.17 -0.82
C LEU A 56 17.55 -3.31 -1.39
N ASN A 57 17.80 -3.75 -2.62
CA ASN A 57 17.07 -4.86 -3.23
C ASN A 57 17.39 -6.20 -2.56
N ARG A 58 18.64 -6.41 -2.13
CA ARG A 58 19.04 -7.64 -1.41
C ARG A 58 18.35 -7.80 -0.06
N PHE A 59 18.11 -6.69 0.65
CA PHE A 59 17.52 -6.69 2.00
C PHE A 59 16.08 -6.16 2.03
N SER A 60 15.53 -5.74 0.89
CA SER A 60 14.11 -5.43 0.78
C SER A 60 13.33 -6.67 1.18
N PRO A 61 12.20 -6.53 1.89
CA PRO A 61 11.20 -7.59 1.92
C PRO A 61 10.97 -7.95 0.45
N LYS A 62 11.25 -9.21 0.10
CA LYS A 62 10.67 -9.75 -1.11
C LYS A 62 9.18 -9.77 -0.82
N ASP A 63 8.39 -9.24 -1.74
CA ASP A 63 6.96 -9.49 -1.70
C ASP A 63 6.87 -11.01 -1.56
N ILE A 64 6.37 -11.46 -0.41
CA ILE A 64 5.90 -12.82 -0.29
C ILE A 64 4.74 -12.79 -1.26
N GLU A 65 5.00 -13.11 -2.53
CA GLU A 65 3.98 -13.71 -3.36
C GLU A 65 3.43 -14.79 -2.45
N GLU A 66 2.19 -14.64 -1.99
CA GLU A 66 1.44 -15.73 -1.38
C GLU A 66 1.29 -16.79 -2.49
N SER A 67 2.39 -17.44 -2.86
CA SER A 67 2.36 -18.74 -3.49
C SER A 67 1.79 -19.63 -2.41
N GLU A 68 0.54 -20.06 -2.61
CA GLU A 68 -0.16 -21.08 -1.81
C GLU A 68 0.56 -22.45 -1.82
N GLU A 69 1.85 -22.49 -2.17
CA GLU A 69 2.67 -23.67 -2.35
C GLU A 69 4.06 -23.40 -1.77
N GLU A 70 4.23 -23.58 -0.46
CA GLU A 70 5.50 -23.97 0.18
C GLU A 70 5.26 -24.20 1.69
N GLU A 71 4.54 -25.29 2.02
CA GLU A 71 4.78 -26.02 3.28
C GLU A 71 6.15 -26.74 3.21
N GLU A 72 7.18 -26.11 2.66
CA GLU A 72 8.53 -26.63 2.77
C GLU A 72 9.00 -26.40 4.20
N LYS A 73 9.23 -27.52 4.88
CA LYS A 73 9.80 -27.65 6.21
C LYS A 73 11.06 -26.78 6.35
N HIS A 74 10.87 -25.52 6.74
CA HIS A 74 11.95 -24.72 7.25
C HIS A 74 12.52 -25.45 8.47
N GLU A 75 13.79 -25.89 8.38
CA GLU A 75 14.57 -26.27 9.55
C GLU A 75 14.51 -25.10 10.54
N SER A 76 13.75 -25.26 11.63
CA SER A 76 13.60 -24.24 12.66
C SER A 76 14.98 -23.76 13.13
N ASP A 77 15.18 -22.44 13.17
CA ASP A 77 16.44 -21.84 13.63
C ASP A 77 16.79 -22.38 15.04
N PRO A 78 18.02 -22.89 15.24
CA PRO A 78 18.41 -23.57 16.48
C PRO A 78 18.31 -22.67 17.73
N ARG A 79 18.34 -21.33 17.57
CA ARG A 79 18.11 -20.39 18.68
C ARG A 79 16.65 -20.38 19.13
N TRP A 80 15.70 -20.50 18.19
CA TRP A 80 14.27 -20.54 18.48
C TRP A 80 13.86 -21.85 19.16
N GLU A 81 14.48 -22.96 18.74
CA GLU A 81 14.35 -24.25 19.43
C GLU A 81 14.87 -24.19 20.88
N ALA A 82 15.98 -23.51 21.13
CA ALA A 82 16.49 -23.30 22.48
C ALA A 82 15.52 -22.48 23.36
N LEU A 83 14.86 -21.47 22.78
CA LEU A 83 13.84 -20.67 23.47
C LEU A 83 12.57 -21.48 23.78
N ARG A 84 12.14 -22.35 22.85
CA ARG A 84 10.97 -23.21 23.06
C ARG A 84 11.21 -24.19 24.21
N LYS A 85 12.40 -24.80 24.24
CA LYS A 85 12.84 -25.68 25.34
C LYS A 85 12.86 -24.98 26.69
N LEU A 86 13.09 -23.67 26.75
CA LEU A 86 13.03 -22.92 28.02
C LEU A 86 11.60 -22.71 28.50
N LYS A 87 10.64 -22.56 27.57
CA LYS A 87 9.21 -22.41 27.89
C LYS A 87 8.58 -23.72 28.38
N ASP A 88 9.00 -24.85 27.83
CA ASP A 88 8.43 -26.18 28.16
C ASP A 88 8.96 -26.77 29.49
N ASN A 89 9.93 -26.11 30.14
CA ASN A 89 10.54 -26.52 31.41
C ASN A 89 9.97 -25.78 32.64
N ASN A 90 8.73 -25.30 32.58
CA ASN A 90 8.03 -24.67 33.71
C ASN A 90 6.61 -25.24 33.89
#